data_AF-A0A2G6TRU1-F1
#
_entry.id   AF-A0A2G6TRU1-F1
#
_cell.length_a   1.000
_cell.length_b   1.000
_cell.length_c   1.000
_cell.angle_alpha   90.00
_cell.angle_beta   90.00
_cell.angle_gamma   90.00
#
_symmetry.space_group_name_H-M   'P 1'
#
loop_
_entity.id
_entity.type
_entity.pdbx_description
1 polymer ?
#
loop_
_entity_poly.entity_id
_entity_poly.type
_entity_poly.pdbx_seq_one_letter_code
_entity_poly.pdbx_strand_id
1 'polypeptide(L)' 'MSTMNISLPDTLKSFVDEQVSQRGYGTSSEYVRELIRRDQERLQLRNLLLAGAGSAPAAAVDAGYFDGLRERAKAKS' A
#
# COMPACT_ATOMS: atom_id res chain seq x y z
N MET A 1 -9.21 8.88 19.67
CA MET A 1 -9.18 7.59 18.96
C MET A 1 -10.55 6.96 19.06
N SER A 2 -11.13 6.50 17.96
CA SER A 2 -12.35 5.70 17.99
C SER A 2 -12.00 4.25 18.27
N THR A 3 -12.77 3.58 19.12
CA THR A 3 -12.60 2.15 19.42
C THR A 3 -13.40 1.31 18.44
N MET A 4 -12.88 0.13 18.10
CA MET A 4 -13.55 -0.87 17.26
C MET A 4 -13.44 -2.22 17.96
N ASN A 5 -14.59 -2.85 18.24
CA ASN A 5 -14.64 -4.18 18.84
C ASN A 5 -14.83 -5.22 17.74
N ILE A 6 -14.03 -6.29 17.77
CA ILE A 6 -14.06 -7.37 16.78
C ILE A 6 -14.10 -8.69 17.54
N SER A 7 -15.12 -9.51 17.27
CA SER A 7 -15.17 -10.89 17.76
C SER A 7 -14.46 -11.80 16.78
N LEU A 8 -13.57 -12.64 17.28
CA LEU A 8 -12.81 -13.60 16.49
C LEU A 8 -13.07 -15.02 17.00
N PRO A 9 -13.21 -16.03 16.11
CA PRO A 9 -13.07 -17.43 16.50
C PRO A 9 -11.71 -17.69 17.15
N ASP A 10 -11.64 -18.68 18.03
CA ASP A 10 -10.41 -19.02 18.78
C ASP A 10 -9.20 -19.22 17.88
N THR A 11 -9.38 -19.85 16.71
CA THR A 11 -8.32 -20.08 15.73
C THR A 11 -7.69 -18.77 15.23
N LEU A 12 -8.51 -17.76 14.94
CA LEU A 12 -8.02 -16.45 14.49
C LEU A 12 -7.41 -15.66 15.65
N LYS A 13 -7.95 -15.80 16.86
CA LYS A 13 -7.35 -15.19 18.05
C LYS A 13 -5.95 -15.75 18.30
N SER A 14 -5.78 -17.08 18.31
CA SER A 14 -4.48 -17.73 18.50
C SER A 14 -3.47 -17.30 17.44
N PHE A 15 -3.89 -17.20 16.18
CA PHE A 15 -3.03 -16.70 15.11
C PHE A 15 -2.58 -15.25 15.37
N VAL A 16 -3.48 -14.36 15.78
CA VAL A 16 -3.13 -12.98 16.12
C VAL A 16 -2.14 -12.92 17.28
N ASP A 17 -2.37 -13.70 18.34
CA ASP A 17 -1.48 -13.75 19.50
C ASP A 17 -0.06 -14.22 19.12
N GLU A 18 0.04 -15.22 18.22
CA GLU A 18 1.30 -15.67 17.66
C GLU A 18 2.00 -14.55 16.86
N GLN A 19 1.28 -13.83 16.00
CA GLN A 19 1.86 -12.73 15.24
C GLN A 19 2.33 -11.58 16.14
N VAL A 20 1.60 -11.29 17.22
CA VAL A 20 1.99 -10.29 18.22
C VAL A 20 3.32 -10.67 18.88
N SER A 21 3.43 -11.92 19.35
CA SER A 21 4.65 -12.40 20.02
C SER A 21 5.87 -12.50 19.09
N GLN A 22 5.70 -13.05 17.88
CA GLN A 22 6.82 -13.28 16.96
C GLN A 22 7.34 -12.01 16.31
N ARG A 23 6.46 -11.04 16.03
CA ARG A 23 6.82 -9.81 15.32
C ARG A 23 7.01 -8.61 16.24
N GLY A 24 6.95 -8.81 17.56
CA GLY A 24 7.23 -7.79 18.56
C GLY A 24 6.18 -6.68 18.66
N TYR A 25 4.92 -6.95 18.29
CA TYR A 25 3.85 -5.98 18.51
C TYR A 25 3.50 -5.92 20.00
N GLY A 26 3.11 -4.75 20.50
CA GLY A 26 2.71 -4.58 21.89
C GLY A 26 1.27 -5.05 22.18
N THR A 27 0.40 -5.06 21.17
CA THR A 27 -1.01 -5.48 21.32
C THR A 27 -1.59 -6.08 20.04
N SER A 28 -2.66 -6.86 20.15
CA SER A 28 -3.45 -7.34 19.00
C SER A 28 -4.00 -6.18 18.16
N SER A 29 -4.43 -5.10 18.80
CA SER A 29 -4.91 -3.88 18.12
C SER A 29 -3.83 -3.21 17.28
N GLU A 30 -2.57 -3.33 17.67
CA GLU A 30 -1.44 -2.82 16.89
C GLU A 30 -1.20 -3.65 15.64
N TYR A 31 -1.19 -4.97 15.78
CA TYR A 31 -1.09 -5.89 14.64
C TYR A 31 -2.22 -5.64 13.63
N VAL A 32 -3.47 -5.53 14.10
CA VAL A 32 -4.64 -5.28 13.24
C VAL A 32 -4.54 -3.91 12.55
N ARG A 33 -4.10 -2.86 13.26
CA ARG A 33 -3.89 -1.54 12.63
C ARG A 33 -2.85 -1.60 11.50
N GLU A 34 -1.79 -2.36 11.70
CA GLU A 34 -0.76 -2.53 10.68
C GLU A 34 -1.27 -3.33 9.47
N LEU A 35 -2.05 -4.39 9.70
CA LEU A 35 -2.72 -5.11 8.61
C LEU A 35 -3.64 -4.20 7.79
N ILE A 36 -4.41 -3.33 8.46
CA ILE A 36 -5.30 -2.38 7.78
C ILE A 36 -4.50 -1.40 6.91
N ARG A 37 -3.36 -0.88 7.40
CA ARG A 37 -2.50 0.02 6.59
C ARG A 37 -1.98 -0.69 5.34
N ARG A 38 -1.47 -1.91 5.49
CA ARG A 38 -0.98 -2.71 4.35
C ARG A 38 -2.09 -3.00 3.33
N ASP A 39 -3.31 -3.25 3.80
CA ASP A 39 -4.45 -3.42 2.90
C ASP A 39 -4.79 -2.12 2.17
N GLN A 40 -4.79 -0.97 2.86
CA GLN A 40 -4.98 0.34 2.23
C GLN A 40 -3.92 0.62 1.16
N GLU A 41 -2.63 0.38 1.45
CA GLU A 41 -1.54 0.54 0.49
C GLU A 41 -1.73 -0.37 -0.73
N ARG A 42 -2.10 -1.63 -0.51
CA ARG A 42 -2.39 -2.59 -1.59
C ARG A 42 -3.55 -2.12 -2.46
N LEU A 43 -4.63 -1.63 -1.86
CA LEU A 43 -5.78 -1.10 -2.60
C LEU A 43 -5.41 0.18 -3.36
N GLN A 44 -4.60 1.05 -2.79
CA GLN A 44 -4.10 2.25 -3.45
C GLN A 44 -3.26 1.89 -4.68
N LEU A 45 -2.31 0.96 -4.55
CA LEU A 45 -1.51 0.48 -5.67
C LEU A 45 -2.39 -0.14 -6.76
N ARG A 46 -3.35 -0.99 -6.38
CA ARG A 46 -4.30 -1.60 -7.33
C ARG A 46 -5.07 -0.53 -8.11
N ASN A 47 -5.54 0.52 -7.44
CA ASN A 47 -6.28 1.60 -8.09
C ASN A 47 -5.39 2.36 -9.08
N LEU A 48 -4.13 2.63 -8.75
CA LEU A 48 -3.17 3.26 -9.67
C LEU A 48 -2.89 2.39 -10.90
N LEU A 49 -2.74 1.08 -10.73
CA LEU A 49 -2.55 0.15 -11.84
C LEU A 49 -3.77 0.11 -12.77
N LEU A 50 -4.98 0.08 -12.20
CA LEU A 50 -6.22 0.13 -12.99
C LEU A 50 -6.37 1.47 -13.72
N ALA A 51 -6.03 2.58 -13.08
CA ALA A 51 -6.03 3.89 -13.72
C ALA A 51 -5.03 3.95 -14.89
N GLY A 52 -3.83 3.39 -14.71
CA GLY A 52 -2.83 3.28 -15.79
C GLY A 52 -3.30 2.39 -16.93
N ALA A 53 -3.89 1.23 -16.62
CA ALA A 53 -4.41 0.30 -17.64
C ALA A 53 -5.59 0.89 -18.42
N GLY A 54 -6.40 1.75 -17.81
CA GLY A 54 -7.48 2.49 -18.47
C GLY A 54 -7.04 3.76 -19.21
N SER A 55 -5.76 4.15 -19.12
CA SER A 55 -5.25 5.33 -19.81
C SER A 55 -4.97 5.06 -21.29
N ALA A 56 -4.91 6.12 -22.10
CA ALA A 56 -4.52 5.99 -23.49
C ALA A 56 -3.09 5.42 -23.60
N PRO A 57 -2.82 4.52 -24.57
CA PRO A 57 -1.48 4.01 -24.78
C PRO A 57 -0.47 5.14 -24.97
N ALA A 58 0.63 5.09 -24.22
CA ALA A 58 1.72 6.02 -24.39
C ALA A 58 2.52 5.70 -25.68
N ALA A 59 3.15 6.72 -26.25
CA ALA A 59 4.18 6.50 -27.27
C ALA A 59 5.36 5.70 -26.69
N ALA A 60 6.15 5.06 -27.56
CA ALA A 60 7.33 4.33 -27.15
C ALA A 60 8.26 5.23 -26.32
N VAL A 61 8.69 4.72 -25.17
CA VAL A 61 9.62 5.40 -24.28
C VAL A 61 11.03 5.07 -24.72
N ASP A 62 11.70 6.03 -25.36
CA ASP A 62 13.07 5.92 -25.86
C ASP A 62 14.02 6.91 -25.14
N ALA A 63 15.28 6.97 -25.58
CA ALA A 63 16.25 7.89 -25.01
C ALA A 63 15.83 9.37 -25.17
N GLY A 64 15.28 9.73 -26.34
CA GLY A 64 14.84 11.09 -26.64
C GLY A 64 13.66 11.53 -25.76
N TYR A 65 12.75 10.61 -25.42
CA TYR A 65 11.70 10.85 -24.43
C TYR A 65 12.29 11.30 -23.08
N PHE A 66 13.31 10.60 -22.58
CA PHE A 66 13.93 10.92 -21.29
C PHE A 66 14.77 12.20 -21.34
N ASP A 67 15.43 12.49 -22.45
CA ASP A 67 16.15 13.77 -22.64
C ASP A 67 15.18 14.95 -22.58
N GLY A 68 14.09 14.89 -23.34
CA GLY A 68 13.04 15.91 -23.30
C GLY A 68 12.37 16.02 -21.92
N LEU A 69 12.20 14.89 -21.21
CA LEU A 69 11.66 14.90 -19.86
C LEU A 69 12.57 15.64 -18.86
N ARG A 70 13.90 15.40 -18.93
CA ARG A 70 14.89 16.07 -18.07
C ARG A 70 14.95 17.56 -18.32
N GLU A 71 14.96 17.99 -19.58
CA GLU A 71 14.99 19.41 -19.93
C GLU A 71 13.74 20.14 -19.42
N ARG A 72 12.56 19.52 -19.54
CA ARG A 72 11.31 20.07 -18.95
C ARG A 72 11.36 20.15 -17.42
N ALA A 73 11.95 19.17 -16.74
CA ALA A 73 12.05 19.17 -15.29
C ALA A 73 12.97 20.29 -14.78
N LYS A 74 14.12 20.51 -15.44
CA LYS A 74 15.05 21.62 -15.14
C LYS A 74 14.44 22.99 -15.43
N ALA A 75 13.63 23.12 -16.49
CA ALA A 75 12.97 24.38 -16.83
C ALA A 75 11.88 24.79 -15.82
N LYS A 76 11.48 23.89 -14.91
CA LYS A 76 10.49 24.14 -13.84
C LYS A 76 11.11 24.37 -12.46
N SER A 77 12.43 24.25 -12.30
CA SER A 77 13.16 24.60 -11.07
C SER A 77 13.70 26.01 -11.15
#